data_AF-F4R9R9-F1
#
_entry.id   AF-F4R9R9-F1
#
_cell.length_a   1.000
_cell.length_b   1.000
_cell.length_c   1.000
_cell.angle_alpha   90.00
_cell.angle_beta   90.00
_cell.angle_gamma   90.00
#
_symmetry.space_group_name_H-M   'P 1'
#
loop_
_entity.id
_entity.type
_entity.pdbx_description
1 polymer ?
#
loop_
_entity_poly.entity_id
_entity_poly.type
_entity_poly.pdbx_seq_one_letter_code
_entity_poly.pdbx_strand_id
1 'polypeptide(L)'
;VASRFVSSSDLENARQKREEEWKETYKRLGQEAPPMPKEEYDGRSLYEKLKETKDKKQEAFEEQLKFKNQFRALDDEEVAFLDDAAEEQRIAELEKERAIQEEMARFKK
;
A
#
# COMPACT_ATOMS: atom_id res chain seq x y z
N VAL A 1 5.14 19.93 -22.43
CA VAL A 1 4.05 19.85 -21.42
C VAL A 1 2.80 20.44 -22.06
N ALA A 2 1.84 19.62 -22.47
CA ALA A 2 0.57 20.13 -22.99
C ALA A 2 -0.22 20.79 -21.84
N SER A 3 -0.83 21.94 -22.08
CA SER A 3 -1.64 22.63 -21.06
C SER A 3 -2.83 21.75 -20.68
N ARG A 4 -2.94 21.39 -19.40
CA ARG A 4 -4.12 20.71 -18.82
C ARG A 4 -5.34 21.64 -18.66
N PHE A 5 -5.40 22.71 -19.45
CA PHE A 5 -6.50 23.66 -19.42
C PHE A 5 -7.67 23.08 -20.20
N VAL A 6 -8.86 23.11 -19.60
CA VAL A 6 -10.12 22.64 -20.20
C VAL A 6 -10.99 23.87 -20.41
N SER A 7 -11.48 24.08 -21.64
CA SER A 7 -12.34 25.23 -21.93
C SER A 7 -13.77 25.00 -21.46
N SER A 8 -14.55 26.08 -21.29
CA SER A 8 -15.98 25.96 -20.93
C SER A 8 -16.75 25.14 -21.96
N SER A 9 -16.46 25.35 -23.24
CA SER A 9 -17.10 24.60 -24.34
C SER A 9 -16.79 23.11 -24.29
N ASP A 10 -15.56 22.74 -23.90
CA ASP A 10 -15.19 21.33 -23.73
C ASP A 10 -15.98 20.67 -22.60
N LEU A 11 -16.24 21.40 -21.51
CA LEU A 11 -17.08 20.92 -20.39
C LEU A 11 -18.54 20.74 -20.80
N GLU A 12 -19.10 21.68 -21.55
CA GLU A 12 -20.48 21.59 -22.08
C GLU A 12 -20.63 20.38 -23.00
N ASN A 13 -19.72 20.20 -23.95
CA ASN A 13 -19.71 19.08 -24.89
C ASN A 13 -19.56 17.74 -24.16
N ALA A 14 -18.72 17.68 -23.12
CA ALA A 14 -18.56 16.49 -22.30
C ALA A 14 -19.82 16.14 -21.50
N ARG A 15 -20.55 17.16 -21.00
CA ARG A 15 -21.85 16.96 -20.32
C ARG A 15 -22.91 16.42 -21.29
N GLN A 16 -23.01 16.99 -22.48
CA GLN A 16 -23.96 16.54 -23.51
C GLN A 16 -23.71 15.08 -23.92
N LYS A 17 -22.45 14.72 -24.19
CA LYS A 17 -22.08 13.32 -24.51
C LYS A 17 -22.49 12.36 -23.40
N ARG A 18 -22.24 12.72 -22.14
CA ARG A 18 -22.64 11.92 -20.98
C ARG A 18 -24.16 11.74 -20.90
N GLU A 19 -24.94 12.77 -21.23
CA GLU A 19 -26.40 12.69 -21.28
C GLU A 19 -26.92 11.80 -22.41
N GLU A 20 -26.30 11.88 -23.58
CA GLU A 20 -26.61 11.03 -24.72
C GLU A 20 -26.31 9.57 -24.39
N GLU A 21 -25.10 9.28 -23.90
CA GLU A 21 -24.67 7.96 -23.46
C GLU A 21 -25.60 7.40 -22.38
N TRP A 22 -25.96 8.21 -21.39
CA TRP A 22 -26.93 7.83 -20.35
C TRP A 22 -28.26 7.44 -20.98
N LYS A 23 -28.87 8.32 -21.80
CA LYS A 23 -30.16 8.04 -22.45
C LYS A 23 -30.08 6.79 -23.33
N GLU A 24 -28.99 6.58 -24.07
CA GLU A 24 -28.79 5.40 -24.90
C GLU A 24 -28.68 4.11 -24.09
N THR A 25 -27.95 4.13 -22.97
CA THR A 25 -27.82 2.94 -22.11
C THR A 25 -29.17 2.46 -21.59
N TYR A 26 -30.03 3.36 -21.14
CA TYR A 26 -31.38 3.02 -20.65
C TYR A 26 -32.35 2.63 -21.77
N LYS A 27 -32.28 3.30 -22.94
CA LYS A 27 -33.02 2.87 -24.13
C LYS A 27 -32.68 1.44 -24.51
N ARG A 28 -31.40 1.05 -24.46
CA ARG A 28 -30.95 -0.33 -24.72
C ARG A 28 -31.49 -1.33 -23.70
N LEU A 29 -31.66 -0.90 -22.44
CA LEU A 29 -32.28 -1.69 -21.37
C LEU A 29 -33.81 -1.77 -21.48
N GLY A 30 -34.43 -1.06 -22.43
CA GLY A 30 -35.88 -1.02 -22.60
C GLY A 30 -36.62 -0.28 -21.48
N GLN A 31 -35.91 0.56 -20.72
CA GLN A 31 -36.45 1.33 -19.60
C GLN A 31 -36.32 2.83 -19.88
N GLU A 32 -37.20 3.64 -19.26
CA GLU A 32 -37.07 5.08 -19.32
C GLU A 32 -35.86 5.54 -18.49
N ALA A 33 -35.02 6.38 -19.08
CA ALA A 33 -33.82 6.88 -18.41
C ALA A 33 -34.23 7.78 -17.23
N PRO A 34 -33.88 7.44 -15.98
CA PRO A 34 -34.13 8.32 -14.85
C PRO A 34 -33.36 9.63 -15.03
N PRO A 35 -33.84 10.73 -14.42
CA PRO A 35 -33.16 12.02 -14.48
C PRO A 35 -31.73 11.86 -14.01
N MET A 36 -30.78 12.39 -14.78
CA MET A 36 -29.37 12.28 -14.46
C MET A 36 -29.13 12.90 -13.07
N PRO A 37 -28.42 12.22 -12.16
CA PRO A 37 -28.13 12.76 -10.86
C PRO A 37 -27.39 14.10 -11.03
N LYS A 38 -27.97 15.16 -10.48
CA LYS A 38 -27.35 16.47 -10.46
C LYS A 38 -26.22 16.42 -9.43
N GLU A 39 -25.01 16.78 -9.84
CA GLU A 39 -23.89 16.91 -8.91
C GLU A 39 -24.31 17.87 -7.79
N GLU A 40 -24.34 17.36 -6.55
CA GLU A 40 -24.65 18.17 -5.38
C GLU A 40 -23.57 19.25 -5.23
N TYR A 41 -24.02 20.49 -5.04
CA TYR A 41 -23.09 21.59 -4.86
C TYR A 41 -22.34 21.42 -3.55
N ASP A 42 -21.05 21.12 -3.64
CA ASP A 42 -20.18 21.01 -2.49
C ASP A 42 -19.82 22.40 -1.95
N GLY A 43 -20.50 22.79 -0.86
CA GLY A 43 -20.31 24.06 -0.17
C GLY A 43 -18.98 24.18 0.60
N ARG A 44 -18.13 23.15 0.61
CA ARG A 44 -16.80 23.24 1.22
C ARG A 44 -15.92 24.24 0.48
N SER A 45 -15.10 24.93 1.26
CA SER A 45 -14.10 25.86 0.74
C SER A 45 -13.08 25.15 -0.15
N LEU A 46 -12.44 25.90 -1.05
CA LEU A 46 -11.37 25.36 -1.88
C LEU A 46 -10.22 24.79 -1.04
N TYR A 47 -9.93 25.41 0.10
CA TYR A 47 -8.91 24.94 1.03
C TYR A 47 -9.20 23.53 1.55
N GLU A 48 -10.43 23.27 1.99
CA GLU A 48 -10.83 21.95 2.52
C GLU A 48 -10.71 20.86 1.45
N LYS A 49 -11.15 21.15 0.22
CA LYS A 49 -11.05 20.22 -0.92
C LYS A 49 -9.59 19.89 -1.26
N LEU A 50 -8.74 20.91 -1.29
CA LEU A 50 -7.31 20.73 -1.57
C LEU A 50 -6.60 19.99 -0.43
N LYS A 51 -6.96 20.28 0.83
CA LYS A 51 -6.42 19.61 2.00
C LYS A 51 -6.78 18.13 1.99
N GLU A 52 -8.05 17.78 1.79
CA GLU A 52 -8.47 16.38 1.70
C GLU A 52 -7.71 15.62 0.59
N THR A 53 -7.54 16.25 -0.58
CA THR A 53 -6.79 15.64 -1.69
C THR A 53 -5.31 15.44 -1.33
N LYS A 54 -4.72 16.39 -0.62
CA LYS A 54 -3.33 16.31 -0.15
C LYS A 54 -3.17 15.22 0.90
N ASP A 55 -4.04 15.21 1.90
CA ASP A 55 -3.99 14.26 3.01
C ASP A 55 -4.19 12.83 2.50
N LYS A 56 -5.13 12.58 1.57
CA LYS A 56 -5.28 11.28 0.91
C LYS A 56 -4.04 10.81 0.16
N LYS A 57 -3.35 11.73 -0.54
CA LYS A 57 -2.09 11.40 -1.23
C LYS A 57 -0.99 11.06 -0.25
N GLN A 58 -0.93 11.80 0.86
CA GLN A 58 0.04 11.57 1.92
C GLN A 58 -0.20 10.22 2.60
N GLU A 59 -1.45 9.91 2.95
CA GLU A 59 -1.85 8.64 3.55
C GLU A 59 -1.51 7.46 2.63
N ALA A 60 -1.87 7.54 1.34
CA ALA A 60 -1.54 6.49 0.38
C ALA A 60 -0.02 6.28 0.22
N PHE A 61 0.76 7.36 0.29
CA PHE A 61 2.22 7.28 0.26
C PHE A 61 2.79 6.65 1.52
N GLU A 62 2.27 7.02 2.69
CA GLU A 62 2.65 6.44 3.98
C GLU A 62 2.29 4.96 4.08
N GLU A 63 1.13 4.54 3.58
CA GLU A 63 0.75 3.13 3.51
C GLU A 63 1.70 2.32 2.61
N GLN A 64 2.04 2.83 1.43
CA GLN A 64 3.00 2.19 0.54
C GLN A 64 4.39 2.07 1.18
N LEU A 65 4.84 3.11 1.88
CA LEU A 65 6.11 3.09 2.60
C LEU A 65 6.08 2.22 3.85
N LYS A 66 4.94 2.14 4.56
CA LYS A 66 4.79 1.35 5.77
C LYS A 66 5.11 -0.12 5.53
N PHE A 67 4.60 -0.69 4.43
CA PHE A 67 4.91 -2.07 4.06
C PHE A 67 6.36 -2.24 3.59
N LYS A 68 6.92 -1.26 2.88
CA LYS A 68 8.32 -1.27 2.45
C LYS A 68 9.30 -1.23 3.63
N ASN A 69 8.96 -0.54 4.71
CA ASN A 69 9.80 -0.44 5.90
C ASN A 69 9.70 -1.64 6.83
N GLN A 70 8.61 -2.44 6.75
CA GLN A 70 8.45 -3.65 7.55
C GLN A 70 9.34 -4.80 7.07
N PHE A 71 9.57 -4.88 5.76
CA PHE A 71 10.39 -5.93 5.17
C PHE A 71 11.52 -5.26 4.38
N ARG A 72 12.63 -4.98 5.07
CA ARG A 72 13.88 -4.61 4.44
C ARG A 72 14.82 -5.80 4.38
N ALA A 73 15.72 -5.81 3.41
CA ALA A 73 16.85 -6.74 3.43
C ALA A 73 17.72 -6.47 4.67
N LEU A 74 18.30 -7.53 5.22
CA LEU A 74 19.35 -7.40 6.22
C LEU A 74 20.53 -6.67 5.58
N ASP A 75 21.15 -5.76 6.32
CA ASP A 75 22.42 -5.18 5.90
C ASP A 75 23.60 -6.13 6.17
N ASP A 76 24.78 -5.82 5.62
CA ASP A 76 25.95 -6.70 5.72
C ASP A 76 26.42 -6.87 7.18
N GLU A 77 26.18 -5.86 8.04
CA GLU A 77 26.53 -5.91 9.47
C GLU A 77 25.59 -6.85 10.24
N GLU A 78 24.28 -6.78 9.94
CA GLU A 78 23.26 -7.66 10.52
C GLU A 78 23.46 -9.12 10.11
N VAL A 79 23.87 -9.37 8.86
CA VAL A 79 24.21 -10.72 8.41
C VAL A 79 25.41 -11.26 9.17
N ALA A 80 26.49 -10.48 9.29
CA ALA A 80 27.67 -10.88 10.04
C ALA A 80 27.35 -11.18 11.51
N PHE A 81 26.50 -10.35 12.15
CA PHE A 81 26.04 -10.59 13.52
C PHE A 81 25.30 -11.92 13.67
N LEU A 82 24.44 -12.28 12.71
CA LEU A 82 23.72 -13.57 12.76
C LEU A 82 24.65 -14.76 12.56
N ASP A 83 25.68 -14.65 11.73
CA ASP A 83 26.69 -15.69 11.54
C ASP A 83 27.51 -15.92 12.81
N ASP A 84 27.96 -14.85 13.46
CA ASP A 84 28.67 -14.90 14.74
C ASP A 84 27.81 -15.55 15.83
N ALA A 85 26.55 -15.11 15.96
CA ALA A 85 25.61 -15.69 16.93
C ALA A 85 25.33 -17.19 16.66
N ALA A 86 25.28 -17.60 15.40
CA ALA A 86 25.11 -19.01 15.02
C ALA A 86 26.38 -19.84 15.29
N GLU A 87 27.57 -19.26 15.16
CA GLU A 87 28.82 -19.91 15.56
C GLU A 87 28.88 -20.09 17.09
N GLU A 88 28.58 -19.06 17.87
CA GLU A 88 28.53 -19.13 19.33
C GLU A 88 27.56 -20.21 19.82
N GLN A 89 26.35 -20.29 19.24
CA GLN A 89 25.38 -21.33 19.59
C GLN A 89 25.91 -22.74 19.31
N ARG A 90 26.57 -22.95 18.16
CA ARG A 90 27.15 -24.25 17.80
C ARG A 90 28.27 -24.65 18.76
N ILE A 91 29.14 -23.72 19.13
CA ILE A 91 30.21 -23.97 20.10
C ILE A 91 29.61 -24.35 21.46
N ALA A 92 28.63 -23.59 21.93
CA ALA A 92 27.97 -23.86 23.21
C ALA A 92 27.26 -25.23 23.22
N GLU A 93 26.68 -25.64 22.09
CA GLU A 93 26.06 -26.96 21.95
C GLU A 93 27.10 -28.08 21.97
N LEU A 94 28.21 -27.94 21.24
CA LEU A 94 29.32 -28.90 21.28
C LEU A 94 29.94 -29.03 22.67
N GLU A 95 30.11 -27.92 23.40
CA GLU A 95 30.61 -27.95 24.78
C GLU A 95 29.64 -28.68 25.72
N LYS A 96 28.34 -28.45 25.58
CA LYS A 96 27.31 -29.18 26.33
C LYS A 96 27.35 -30.66 26.02
N GLU A 97 27.43 -31.05 24.75
CA GLU A 97 27.53 -32.45 24.35
C GLU A 97 28.78 -33.12 24.93
N ARG A 98 29.92 -32.43 24.89
CA ARG A 98 31.17 -32.92 25.49
C ARG A 98 31.04 -33.10 27.01
N ALA A 99 30.49 -32.11 27.70
CA ALA A 99 30.27 -32.21 29.15
C ALA A 99 29.34 -33.39 29.50
N ILE A 100 28.27 -33.58 28.74
CA ILE A 100 27.35 -34.72 28.91
C ILE A 100 28.10 -36.05 28.66
N GLN A 101 28.90 -36.15 27.61
CA GLN A 101 29.69 -37.36 27.33
C GLN A 101 30.69 -37.68 28.45
N GLU A 102 31.35 -36.68 29.01
CA GLU A 102 32.27 -36.84 30.13
C GLU A 102 31.55 -37.33 31.40
N GLU A 103 30.38 -36.77 31.73
CA GLU A 103 29.57 -37.25 32.86
C GLU A 103 29.09 -38.69 32.65
N MET A 104 28.61 -39.02 31.44
CA MET A 104 28.20 -40.38 31.09
C MET A 104 29.37 -41.37 31.16
N ALA A 105 30.58 -40.97 30.77
CA ALA A 105 31.78 -41.79 30.90
C ALA A 105 32.19 -42.00 32.36
N ARG A 106 32.06 -40.98 33.21
CA ARG A 106 32.28 -41.12 34.66
C ARG A 106 31.30 -42.08 35.31
N PHE A 107 30.03 -42.05 34.90
CA PHE A 107 29.01 -42.95 35.44
C PHE A 107 29.22 -44.42 35.02
N LYS A 108 29.82 -44.65 33.85
CA LYS A 108 30.09 -46.00 33.31
C LYS A 108 31.34 -46.67 33.89
N LYS A 109 32.13 -45.97 34.70
CA LYS A 109 33.37 -46.48 35.31
C LYS A 109 33.15 -46.86 36.77
#